data_AF-A0A420ET62-F1
#
_entry.id   AF-A0A420ET62-F1
#
_cell.length_a   1.000
_cell.length_b   1.000
_cell.length_c   1.000
_cell.angle_alpha   90.00
_cell.angle_beta   90.00
_cell.angle_gamma   90.00
#
_symmetry.space_group_name_H-M   'P 1'
#
loop_
_entity.id
_entity.type
_entity.pdbx_description
1 polymer ?
#
loop_
_entity_poly.entity_id
_entity_poly.type
_entity_poly.pdbx_seq_one_letter_code
_entity_poly.pdbx_strand_id
1 'polypeptide(L)'
;MSAAATDQLTAAQRALDEHVTSSATGYCLRCHLVGPCPTNEQAAATFTRYGRLPRRTPGATRPQLINARRLTVSPDPAADPNRRYQP
;
A
#
# COMPACT_ATOMS: atom_id res chain seq x y z
N MET A 1 -11.23 21.40 20.54
CA MET A 1 -9.99 21.00 19.85
C MET A 1 -9.40 22.24 19.21
N SER A 2 -8.08 22.44 19.28
CA SER A 2 -7.43 23.62 18.68
C SER A 2 -7.25 23.44 17.16
N ALA A 3 -7.09 24.55 16.44
CA ALA A 3 -6.80 24.52 14.99
C ALA A 3 -5.53 23.70 14.69
N ALA A 4 -4.46 23.90 15.45
CA ALA A 4 -3.21 23.16 15.29
C ALA A 4 -3.38 21.63 15.49
N ALA A 5 -4.24 21.19 16.41
CA ALA A 5 -4.51 19.76 16.59
C ALA A 5 -5.29 19.18 15.39
N THR A 6 -6.21 19.96 14.81
CA THR A 6 -6.94 19.58 13.60
C THR A 6 -6.00 19.47 12.39
N ASP A 7 -5.03 20.40 12.25
CA ASP A 7 -4.04 20.37 11.17
C ASP A 7 -3.14 19.13 11.28
N GLN A 8 -2.68 18.80 12.50
CA GLN A 8 -1.89 17.59 12.74
C GLN A 8 -2.66 16.31 12.40
N LEU A 9 -3.94 16.23 12.76
CA LEU A 9 -4.77 15.07 12.39
C LEU A 9 -5.04 15.00 10.89
N THR A 10 -5.17 16.15 10.22
CA THR A 10 -5.36 16.20 8.77
C THR A 10 -4.11 15.74 8.04
N ALA A 11 -2.93 16.19 8.48
CA ALA A 11 -1.65 15.71 7.95
C ALA A 11 -1.42 14.23 8.23
N ALA A 12 -1.75 13.75 9.43
CA ALA A 12 -1.66 12.34 9.79
C ALA A 12 -2.62 11.47 8.96
N GLN A 13 -3.85 11.93 8.71
CA GLN A 13 -4.79 11.21 7.85
C GLN A 13 -4.21 11.03 6.44
N ARG A 14 -3.70 12.13 5.86
CA ARG A 14 -3.07 12.09 4.55
C ARG A 14 -1.88 11.12 4.50
N ALA A 15 -1.06 11.11 5.55
CA ALA A 15 0.06 10.17 5.65
C ALA A 15 -0.42 8.70 5.70
N LEU A 16 -1.51 8.39 6.41
CA LEU A 16 -2.08 7.04 6.42
C LEU A 16 -2.64 6.63 5.05
N ASP A 17 -3.29 7.56 4.34
CA ASP A 17 -3.85 7.32 3.01
C ASP A 17 -2.75 7.14 1.94
N GLU A 18 -1.61 7.83 2.07
CA GLU A 18 -0.49 7.72 1.14
C GLU A 18 0.43 6.52 1.47
N HIS A 19 0.66 6.24 2.75
CA HIS A 19 1.59 5.19 3.21
C HIS A 19 0.88 3.87 3.52
N VAL A 20 0.01 3.42 2.62
CA VAL A 20 -0.71 2.17 2.78
C VAL A 20 0.22 0.97 2.60
N THR A 21 0.10 -0.03 3.48
CA THR A 21 0.79 -1.31 3.33
C THR A 21 0.01 -2.21 2.38
N SER A 22 0.68 -2.69 1.34
CA SER A 22 0.15 -3.66 0.39
C SER A 22 -0.13 -4.99 1.08
N SER A 23 -1.38 -5.44 1.08
CA SER A 23 -1.71 -6.78 1.57
C SER A 23 -1.15 -7.91 0.70
N ALA A 24 -0.74 -7.61 -0.53
CA ALA A 24 -0.17 -8.60 -1.45
C ALA A 24 1.31 -8.89 -1.17
N THR A 25 2.06 -7.87 -0.75
CA THR A 25 3.52 -7.95 -0.65
C THR A 25 4.03 -7.67 0.76
N GLY A 26 3.21 -7.08 1.63
CA GLY A 26 3.63 -6.63 2.96
C GLY A 26 4.48 -5.36 2.96
N TYR A 27 4.64 -4.68 1.81
CA TYR A 27 5.43 -3.43 1.71
C TYR A 27 4.54 -2.19 1.64
N CYS A 28 5.04 -1.08 2.17
CA CYS A 28 4.45 0.24 1.96
C CYS A 28 4.45 0.60 0.47
N LEU A 29 3.30 1.02 -0.05
CA LEU A 29 3.14 1.42 -1.45
C LEU A 29 3.90 2.70 -1.80
N ARG A 30 4.19 3.55 -0.81
CA ARG A 30 4.91 4.82 -1.00
C ARG A 30 6.41 4.72 -0.77
N CYS A 31 6.83 4.10 0.34
CA CYS A 31 8.24 4.01 0.73
C CYS A 31 8.94 2.76 0.22
N HIS A 32 8.20 1.74 -0.21
CA HIS A 32 8.72 0.42 -0.56
C HIS A 32 9.50 -0.29 0.57
N LEU A 33 9.32 0.15 1.82
CA LEU A 33 9.82 -0.53 3.02
C LEU A 33 8.82 -1.60 3.47
N VAL A 34 9.31 -2.60 4.20
CA VAL A 34 8.43 -3.59 4.87
C VAL A 34 7.48 -2.83 5.78
N GLY A 35 6.19 -3.11 5.64
CA GLY A 35 5.10 -2.39 6.28
C GLY A 35 4.71 -2.98 7.64
N PRO A 36 4.16 -2.15 8.56
CA PRO A 36 3.93 -0.70 8.41
C PRO A 36 5.24 0.10 8.43
N CYS A 37 5.35 1.13 7.58
CA CYS A 37 6.55 1.97 7.52
C CYS A 37 6.53 3.06 8.61
N PRO A 38 7.68 3.65 9.00
CA PRO A 38 7.75 4.62 10.10
C PRO A 38 6.78 5.81 9.97
N THR A 39 6.58 6.34 8.76
CA THR A 39 5.61 7.42 8.53
C THR A 39 4.15 7.01 8.82
N ASN A 40 3.78 5.77 8.47
CA ASN A 40 2.44 5.24 8.76
C ASN A 40 2.25 5.08 10.27
N GLU A 41 3.25 4.53 10.97
CA GLU A 41 3.23 4.36 12.42
C GLU A 41 3.15 5.70 13.16
N GLN A 42 3.94 6.69 12.75
CA GLN A 42 3.92 8.04 13.33
C GLN A 42 2.55 8.71 13.16
N ALA A 43 1.93 8.53 12.00
CA ALA A 43 0.59 9.04 11.72
C ALA A 43 -0.47 8.35 12.60
N ALA A 44 -0.41 7.03 12.75
CA ALA A 44 -1.29 6.28 13.66
C ALA A 44 -1.09 6.69 15.13
N ALA A 45 0.14 6.94 15.55
CA ALA A 45 0.47 7.43 16.89
C ALA A 45 -0.13 8.82 17.15
N THR A 46 -0.21 9.69 16.14
CA THR A 46 -0.83 11.02 16.25
C THR A 46 -2.32 10.92 16.58
N PHE A 47 -3.04 10.00 15.93
CA PHE A 47 -4.45 9.72 16.25
C PHE A 47 -4.63 9.18 17.66
N THR A 48 -3.76 8.25 18.07
CA THR A 48 -3.75 7.68 19.43
C THR A 48 -3.55 8.78 20.48
N ARG A 49 -2.57 9.68 20.25
CA ARG A 49 -2.28 10.82 21.14
C ARG A 49 -3.49 11.72 21.38
N TYR A 50 -4.32 11.91 20.35
CA TYR A 50 -5.52 12.75 20.44
C TYR A 50 -6.80 11.99 20.81
N GLY A 51 -6.73 10.68 21.06
CA GLY A 51 -7.92 9.86 21.36
C GLY A 51 -8.94 9.88 20.23
N ARG A 52 -8.46 9.80 18.99
CA ARG A 52 -9.27 9.81 17.77
C ARG A 52 -8.95 8.60 16.91
N LEU A 53 -9.93 8.18 16.11
CA LEU A 53 -9.73 7.15 15.12
C LEU A 53 -9.51 7.79 13.74
N PRO A 54 -8.54 7.30 12.95
CA PRO A 54 -8.40 7.73 11.57
C PRO A 54 -9.62 7.30 10.75
N ARG A 55 -9.93 8.10 9.74
CA ARG A 55 -10.91 7.72 8.72
C ARG A 55 -10.30 6.61 7.88
N ARG A 56 -11.11 5.58 7.60
CA ARG A 56 -10.71 4.47 6.73
C ARG A 56 -11.22 4.73 5.32
N THR A 57 -10.33 4.63 4.35
CA THR A 57 -10.68 4.70 2.92
C THR A 57 -10.93 3.27 2.41
N PRO A 58 -12.15 2.93 1.97
CA PRO A 58 -12.44 1.61 1.41
C PRO A 58 -11.51 1.29 0.23
N GLY A 59 -11.05 0.05 0.14
CA GLY A 59 -10.17 -0.40 -0.94
C GLY A 59 -8.69 -0.01 -0.80
N ALA A 60 -8.33 0.84 0.15
CA ALA A 60 -6.94 1.26 0.37
C ALA A 60 -5.99 0.06 0.56
N THR A 61 -6.33 -0.88 1.45
CA THR A 61 -5.46 -2.00 1.81
C THR A 61 -5.66 -3.27 0.96
N ARG A 62 -6.50 -3.26 -0.09
CA ARG A 62 -6.81 -4.41 -0.98
C ARG A 62 -6.68 -5.81 -0.30
N PRO A 63 -7.44 -6.08 0.78
CA PRO A 63 -7.33 -7.32 1.56
C PRO A 63 -7.60 -8.60 0.74
N GLN A 64 -8.34 -8.50 -0.37
CA GLN A 64 -8.54 -9.60 -1.32
C GLN A 64 -7.25 -10.11 -1.98
N LEU A 65 -6.13 -9.40 -1.83
CA LEU A 65 -4.83 -9.83 -2.32
C LEU A 65 -4.01 -10.59 -1.28
N ILE A 66 -4.49 -10.74 -0.04
CA ILE A 66 -3.85 -11.59 0.97
C ILE A 66 -3.76 -13.01 0.41
N ASN A 67 -2.56 -13.60 0.42
CA ASN A 67 -2.24 -14.92 -0.16
C ASN A 67 -2.44 -15.05 -1.68
N ALA A 68 -2.75 -13.96 -2.40
CA ALA A 68 -2.85 -14.00 -3.84
C ALA A 68 -1.46 -14.27 -4.46
N ARG A 69 -1.38 -15.25 -5.35
CA ARG A 69 -0.16 -15.51 -6.13
C ARG A 69 -0.20 -14.72 -7.41
N ARG A 70 0.89 -14.01 -7.72
CA ARG A 70 1.07 -13.36 -9.02
C ARG A 70 1.34 -14.45 -10.06
N LEU A 71 0.41 -14.64 -10.99
CA LEU A 71 0.66 -15.43 -12.19
C LEU A 71 1.35 -14.52 -13.20
N THR A 72 2.63 -14.76 -13.47
CA THR A 72 3.28 -14.19 -14.66
C THR A 72 2.73 -14.95 -15.86
N VAL A 73 1.99 -14.28 -16.75
CA VAL A 73 1.75 -14.85 -18.08
C VAL A 73 3.12 -14.88 -18.77
N SER A 74 3.70 -16.06 -18.89
CA SER A 74 4.82 -16.23 -19.82
C SER A 74 4.27 -16.02 -21.22
N PRO A 75 5.01 -15.35 -22.12
CA PRO A 75 4.64 -15.32 -23.52
C PRO A 75 4.44 -16.76 -23.99
N ASP A 76 3.32 -17.00 -24.66
CA ASP A 76 3.01 -18.31 -25.23
C ASP A 76 4.19 -18.74 -26.12
N PRO A 77 4.85 -19.88 -25.89
CA PRO A 77 5.95 -20.33 -26.75
C PRO A 77 5.50 -20.61 -28.19
N ALA A 78 4.19 -20.64 -28.46
CA ALA A 78 3.62 -20.67 -29.82
C ALA A 78 3.61 -19.29 -30.51
N ALA A 79 3.78 -18.19 -29.77
CA ALA A 79 3.82 -16.82 -30.28
C ALA A 79 5.25 -16.33 -30.59
N ASP A 80 6.29 -17.17 -30.42
CA ASP A 80 7.66 -16.84 -30.83
C ASP A 80 7.85 -17.06 -32.34
N PRO A 81 7.92 -15.99 -33.16
CA PRO A 81 8.10 -16.11 -34.60
C PRO A 81 9.47 -16.67 -35.01
N ASN A 82 10.47 -16.71 -34.11
CA ASN A 82 11.83 -17.15 -34.44
C ASN A 82 12.03 -18.67 -34.38
N ARG A 83 11.07 -19.44 -33.84
CA ARG A 83 11.22 -20.90 -33.70
C ARG A 83 11.10 -21.68 -35.01
N ARG A 84 10.58 -21.07 -36.08
CA ARG A 84 10.44 -21.70 -37.41
C ARG A 84 11.69 -21.64 -38.29
N TYR A 85 12.75 -20.96 -37.86
CA TYR A 85 13.99 -20.87 -38.62
C TYR A 85 15.12 -21.63 -37.89
N GLN A 86 15.07 -22.96 -37.95
CA GLN A 86 16.26 -23.79 -37.76
C GLN A 86 16.41 -24.71 -38.99
N PRO A 87 17.61 -24.76 -39.60
CA PRO A 87 17.87 -25.41 -40.89
C PRO A 87 17.80 -26.94 -40.82
#